data_AF-A4X2C5-F1
#
_entry.id   AF-A4X2C5-F1
#
_cell.length_a   1.000
_cell.length_b   1.000
_cell.length_c   1.000
_cell.angle_alpha   90.00
_cell.angle_beta   90.00
_cell.angle_gamma   90.00
#
_symmetry.space_group_name_H-M   'P 1'
#
loop_
_entity.id
_entity.type
_entity.pdbx_description
1 polymer ?
#
loop_
_entity_poly.entity_id
_entity_poly.type
_entity_poly.pdbx_seq_one_letter_code
_entity_poly.pdbx_strand_id
1 'polypeptide(L)'
;MPEDGPDTNGDTTPEGQALPVTSTDSLPDWAKKELADTRAEAANYRTRLREAEASLKEAKTPEEVEAAVKELREGNAKLERDLALANASRGLTDDQAAILAAMTWETPGDLTGHVEAIRKLTPPDDRGDTLPLSGTLRGGLTPGDEPGDDFDPAEVARKMRQGLL
;
A
#
# COMPACT_ATOMS: atom_id res chain seq x y z
N MET A 1 55.49 -24.55 43.30
CA MET A 1 55.72 -23.35 44.13
C MET A 1 56.97 -22.65 43.63
N PRO A 2 57.05 -21.31 43.65
CA PRO A 2 55.96 -20.32 43.72
C PRO A 2 56.13 -19.25 42.60
N GLU A 3 55.36 -18.17 42.40
CA GLU A 3 54.12 -17.62 43.01
C GLU A 3 53.04 -17.44 41.89
N ASP A 4 52.18 -16.43 41.99
CA ASP A 4 51.08 -16.00 41.10
C ASP A 4 51.50 -14.97 40.02
N GLY A 5 50.54 -14.42 39.25
CA GLY A 5 50.75 -13.30 38.31
C GLY A 5 50.42 -11.92 38.92
N PRO A 6 50.33 -10.87 38.08
CA PRO A 6 49.44 -9.74 38.38
C PRO A 6 48.44 -9.45 37.25
N ASP A 7 47.19 -9.16 37.62
CA ASP A 7 46.19 -8.60 36.72
C ASP A 7 46.56 -7.17 36.29
N THR A 8 46.41 -6.86 35.00
CA THR A 8 46.30 -5.47 34.54
C THR A 8 45.18 -5.33 33.52
N ASN A 9 44.28 -4.38 33.76
CA ASN A 9 43.08 -4.18 32.96
C ASN A 9 43.40 -3.85 31.49
N GLY A 10 42.74 -4.58 30.59
CA GLY A 10 42.69 -4.28 29.16
C GLY A 10 41.26 -4.01 28.70
N ASP A 11 40.56 -3.07 29.35
CA ASP A 11 39.28 -2.60 28.84
C ASP A 11 39.49 -1.87 27.51
N THR A 12 39.15 -2.57 26.44
CA THR A 12 38.92 -2.03 25.11
C THR A 12 37.56 -2.49 24.62
N THR A 13 36.53 -2.20 25.41
CA THR A 13 35.17 -2.03 24.89
C THR A 13 35.25 -1.13 23.65
N PRO A 14 34.94 -1.62 22.43
CA PRO A 14 34.98 -0.77 21.26
C PRO A 14 33.86 0.27 21.40
N GLU A 15 34.24 1.55 21.47
CA GLU A 15 33.30 2.67 21.49
C GLU A 15 32.57 2.79 20.14
N GLY A 16 31.61 1.88 19.94
CA GLY A 16 30.64 1.98 18.86
C GLY A 16 29.90 3.29 19.01
N GLN A 17 30.11 4.21 18.07
CA GLN A 17 29.57 5.56 18.11
C GLN A 17 28.08 5.51 18.42
N ALA A 18 27.71 6.00 19.60
CA ALA A 18 26.33 6.15 20.01
C ALA A 18 25.70 7.23 19.13
N LEU A 19 25.15 6.80 17.98
CA LEU A 19 24.22 7.60 17.19
C LEU A 19 23.20 8.20 18.16
N PRO A 20 22.90 9.50 18.08
CA PRO A 20 22.00 10.14 19.03
C PRO A 20 20.68 9.39 19.02
N VAL A 21 20.32 8.81 20.16
CA VAL A 21 19.08 8.04 20.31
C VAL A 21 17.93 9.03 20.26
N THR A 22 17.48 9.34 19.03
CA THR A 22 16.29 10.14 18.77
C THR A 22 15.12 9.39 19.38
N SER A 23 14.71 9.77 20.60
CA SER A 23 13.70 9.01 21.33
C SER A 23 12.45 8.87 20.46
N THR A 24 11.88 7.67 20.40
CA THR A 24 10.66 7.40 19.65
C THR A 24 9.49 8.29 20.09
N ASP A 25 9.58 8.91 21.28
CA ASP A 25 8.61 9.88 21.78
C ASP A 25 8.48 11.14 20.91
N SER A 26 9.57 11.56 20.23
CA SER A 26 9.58 12.76 19.37
C SER A 26 8.96 12.55 17.99
N LEU A 27 8.65 11.30 17.62
CA LEU A 27 8.03 10.97 16.35
C LEU A 27 6.52 11.28 16.36
N PRO A 28 5.90 11.63 15.21
CA PRO A 28 4.45 11.68 15.09
C PRO A 28 3.79 10.34 15.46
N ASP A 29 2.57 10.35 15.98
CA ASP A 29 1.94 9.13 16.50
C ASP A 29 1.65 8.08 15.42
N TRP A 30 1.47 8.49 14.15
CA TRP A 30 1.43 7.55 13.02
C TRP A 30 2.76 6.80 12.83
N ALA A 31 3.89 7.48 12.99
CA ALA A 31 5.22 6.88 12.86
C ALA A 31 5.59 6.04 14.10
N LYS A 32 5.11 6.42 15.29
CA LYS A 32 5.16 5.56 16.49
C LYS A 32 4.38 4.26 16.28
N LYS A 33 3.17 4.34 15.71
CA LYS A 33 2.33 3.17 15.40
C LYS A 33 2.99 2.28 14.34
N GLU A 34 3.43 2.84 13.23
CA GLU A 34 4.14 2.11 12.16
C GLU A 34 5.38 1.37 12.70
N LEU A 35 6.17 2.02 13.57
CA LEU A 35 7.29 1.38 14.25
C LEU A 35 6.88 0.29 15.25
N ALA A 36 5.70 0.37 15.86
CA ALA A 36 5.18 -0.68 16.72
C ALA A 36 4.68 -1.88 15.91
N ASP A 37 3.92 -1.63 14.84
CA ASP A 37 3.33 -2.64 13.96
C ASP A 37 4.44 -3.41 13.21
N THR A 38 5.40 -2.72 12.60
CA THR A 38 6.57 -3.36 11.95
C THR A 38 7.47 -4.12 12.94
N ARG A 39 7.59 -3.69 14.20
CA ARG A 39 8.28 -4.46 15.26
C ARG A 39 7.50 -5.72 15.65
N ALA A 40 6.17 -5.66 15.71
CA ALA A 40 5.32 -6.81 15.99
C ALA A 40 5.38 -7.83 14.85
N GLU A 41 5.35 -7.40 13.59
CA GLU A 41 5.61 -8.26 12.44
C GLU A 41 6.99 -8.90 12.52
N ALA A 42 8.05 -8.11 12.77
CA ALA A 42 9.40 -8.63 12.94
C ALA A 42 9.54 -9.61 14.13
N ALA A 43 8.70 -9.53 15.16
CA ALA A 43 8.61 -10.55 16.19
C ALA A 43 7.93 -11.82 15.68
N ASN A 44 6.77 -11.69 15.02
CA ASN A 44 6.02 -12.80 14.43
C ASN A 44 6.84 -13.60 13.39
N TYR A 45 7.62 -12.93 12.53
CA TYR A 45 8.52 -13.60 11.58
C TYR A 45 9.60 -14.44 12.30
N ARG A 46 10.18 -13.94 13.41
CA ARG A 46 11.17 -14.68 14.20
C ARG A 46 10.56 -15.87 14.92
N THR A 47 9.31 -15.77 15.37
CA THR A 47 8.56 -16.89 15.96
C THR A 47 8.28 -17.97 14.91
N ARG A 48 7.68 -17.61 13.77
CA ARG A 48 7.39 -18.55 12.67
C ARG A 48 8.64 -19.25 12.12
N LEU A 49 9.76 -18.53 12.00
CA LEU A 49 11.04 -19.13 11.60
C LEU A 49 11.50 -20.20 12.61
N ARG A 50 11.39 -19.93 13.91
CA ARG A 50 11.73 -20.90 14.97
C ARG A 50 10.78 -22.08 15.02
N GLU A 51 9.50 -21.87 14.74
CA GLU A 51 8.48 -22.93 14.66
C GLU A 51 8.75 -23.86 13.46
N ALA A 52 9.03 -23.30 12.28
CA ALA A 52 9.42 -24.07 11.10
C ALA A 52 10.76 -24.81 11.30
N GLU A 53 11.75 -24.15 11.93
CA GLU A 53 13.01 -24.78 12.33
C GLU A 53 12.80 -25.92 13.33
N ALA A 54 11.86 -25.79 14.28
CA ALA A 54 11.56 -26.83 15.27
C ALA A 54 10.85 -28.02 14.61
N SER A 55 9.83 -27.77 13.80
CA SER A 55 9.13 -28.77 12.99
C SER A 55 10.11 -29.63 12.17
N LEU A 56 11.05 -28.99 11.47
CA LEU A 56 12.07 -29.68 10.67
C LEU A 56 13.10 -30.45 11.52
N LYS A 57 13.32 -30.09 12.78
CA LYS A 57 14.21 -30.79 13.73
C LYS A 57 13.52 -31.92 14.48
N GLU A 58 12.20 -31.86 14.66
CA GLU A 58 11.40 -32.85 15.38
C GLU A 58 10.81 -33.95 14.48
N ALA A 59 10.71 -33.68 13.17
CA ALA A 59 10.37 -34.63 12.12
C ALA A 59 11.33 -35.83 12.11
N LYS A 60 10.76 -37.04 12.13
CA LYS A 60 11.44 -38.34 12.14
C LYS A 60 11.10 -39.20 10.93
N THR A 61 9.98 -38.93 10.25
CA THR A 61 9.62 -39.58 8.99
C THR A 61 9.93 -38.67 7.79
N PRO A 62 10.17 -39.23 6.58
CA PRO A 62 10.29 -38.42 5.38
C PRO A 62 9.00 -37.64 5.06
N GLU A 63 7.84 -38.18 5.44
CA GLU A 63 6.52 -37.57 5.23
C GLU A 63 6.35 -36.30 6.08
N GLU A 64 6.84 -36.31 7.33
CA GLU A 64 6.88 -35.13 8.20
C GLU A 64 7.83 -34.04 7.65
N VAL A 65 8.98 -34.44 7.10
CA VAL A 65 9.91 -33.52 6.44
C VAL A 65 9.31 -32.91 5.17
N GLU A 66 8.64 -33.70 4.33
CA GLU A 66 7.95 -33.19 3.14
C GLU A 66 6.81 -32.24 3.52
N ALA A 67 6.06 -32.52 4.59
CA ALA A 67 5.01 -31.62 5.10
C ALA A 67 5.59 -30.28 5.58
N ALA A 68 6.64 -30.28 6.41
CA ALA A 68 7.28 -29.06 6.90
C ALA A 68 7.91 -28.22 5.76
N VAL A 69 8.54 -28.89 4.78
CA VAL A 69 9.11 -28.23 3.59
C VAL A 69 8.01 -27.69 2.68
N LYS A 70 6.85 -28.36 2.59
CA LYS A 70 5.68 -27.86 1.86
C LYS A 70 5.10 -26.60 2.52
N GLU A 71 4.88 -26.63 3.84
CA GLU A 71 4.36 -25.48 4.59
C GLU A 71 5.27 -24.24 4.44
N LEU A 72 6.59 -24.42 4.54
CA LEU A 72 7.56 -23.35 4.31
C LEU A 72 7.51 -22.78 2.88
N ARG A 73 7.30 -23.63 1.87
CA ARG A 73 7.14 -23.20 0.46
C ARG A 73 5.83 -22.44 0.25
N GLU A 74 4.72 -22.90 0.82
CA GLU A 74 3.42 -22.22 0.72
C GLU A 74 3.44 -20.88 1.46
N GLY A 75 4.12 -20.80 2.62
CA GLY A 75 4.39 -19.55 3.34
C GLY A 75 5.23 -18.55 2.54
N ASN A 76 6.33 -19.00 1.93
CA ASN A 76 7.17 -18.14 1.09
C ASN A 76 6.43 -17.66 -0.17
N ALA A 77 5.76 -18.56 -0.88
CA ALA A 77 4.98 -18.21 -2.08
C ALA A 77 3.86 -17.21 -1.76
N LYS A 78 3.25 -17.29 -0.57
CA LYS A 78 2.31 -16.26 -0.10
C LYS A 78 3.03 -14.92 0.14
N LEU A 79 4.15 -14.89 0.85
CA LEU A 79 4.89 -13.64 1.13
C LEU A 79 5.39 -12.96 -0.16
N GLU A 80 5.86 -13.72 -1.14
CA GLU A 80 6.20 -13.24 -2.48
C GLU A 80 4.99 -12.63 -3.19
N ARG A 81 3.82 -13.27 -3.07
CA ARG A 81 2.55 -12.81 -3.66
C ARG A 81 2.05 -11.51 -3.00
N ASP A 82 2.06 -11.45 -1.68
CA ASP A 82 1.67 -10.28 -0.89
C ASP A 82 2.62 -9.09 -1.19
N LEU A 83 3.93 -9.34 -1.29
CA LEU A 83 4.95 -8.34 -1.64
C LEU A 83 4.84 -7.85 -3.08
N ALA A 84 4.49 -8.71 -4.04
CA ALA A 84 4.26 -8.29 -5.43
C ALA A 84 3.03 -7.37 -5.52
N LEU A 85 1.93 -7.71 -4.84
CA LEU A 85 0.73 -6.88 -4.75
C LEU A 85 1.02 -5.53 -4.07
N ALA A 86 1.73 -5.53 -2.93
CA ALA A 86 2.08 -4.32 -2.19
C ALA A 86 3.08 -3.40 -2.93
N ASN A 87 3.81 -3.91 -3.91
CA ASN A 87 4.63 -3.09 -4.81
C ASN A 87 3.82 -2.57 -6.02
N ALA A 88 2.86 -3.35 -6.53
CA ALA A 88 1.97 -2.92 -7.60
C ALA A 88 0.95 -1.85 -7.14
N SER A 89 0.52 -1.87 -5.87
CA SER A 89 -0.40 -0.87 -5.30
C SER A 89 0.24 0.49 -5.00
N ARG A 90 1.55 0.66 -5.18
CA ARG A 90 2.24 1.92 -4.88
C ARG A 90 1.75 3.06 -5.78
N GLY A 91 1.18 4.10 -5.16
CA GLY A 91 0.61 5.23 -5.88
C GLY A 91 -0.76 4.95 -6.51
N LEU A 92 -1.49 3.96 -5.98
CA LEU A 92 -2.94 3.84 -6.11
C LEU A 92 -3.62 4.37 -4.83
N THR A 93 -4.89 4.77 -4.90
CA THR A 93 -5.73 5.06 -3.73
C THR A 93 -6.16 3.76 -3.04
N ASP A 94 -6.68 3.85 -1.80
CA ASP A 94 -7.14 2.70 -1.04
C ASP A 94 -8.21 1.88 -1.80
N ASP A 95 -9.16 2.54 -2.44
CA ASP A 95 -10.20 1.91 -3.27
C ASP A 95 -9.59 1.17 -4.48
N GLN A 96 -8.63 1.81 -5.16
CA GLN A 96 -7.92 1.22 -6.30
C GLN A 96 -7.05 0.02 -5.88
N ALA A 97 -6.40 0.10 -4.72
CA ALA A 97 -5.63 -0.99 -4.14
C ALA A 97 -6.52 -2.17 -3.72
N ALA A 98 -7.71 -1.90 -3.17
CA ALA A 98 -8.70 -2.92 -2.86
C ALA A 98 -9.24 -3.61 -4.13
N ILE A 99 -9.48 -2.86 -5.21
CA ILE A 99 -9.84 -3.42 -6.51
C ILE A 99 -8.70 -4.32 -7.03
N LEU A 100 -7.45 -3.84 -7.04
CA LEU A 100 -6.29 -4.62 -7.49
C LEU A 100 -6.11 -5.92 -6.69
N ALA A 101 -6.34 -5.88 -5.37
CA ALA A 101 -6.27 -7.04 -4.49
C ALA A 101 -7.38 -8.08 -4.75
N ALA A 102 -8.54 -7.66 -5.25
CA ALA A 102 -9.66 -8.52 -5.61
C ALA A 102 -9.54 -9.16 -7.00
N MET A 103 -8.64 -8.68 -7.86
CA MET A 103 -8.43 -9.23 -9.21
C MET A 103 -7.59 -10.52 -9.17
N THR A 104 -7.94 -11.48 -10.03
CA THR A 104 -7.15 -12.70 -10.24
C THR A 104 -5.92 -12.41 -11.10
N TRP A 105 -4.73 -12.77 -10.62
CA TRP A 105 -3.46 -12.64 -11.34
C TRP A 105 -2.53 -13.81 -11.03
N GLU A 106 -1.69 -14.19 -11.98
CA GLU A 106 -0.68 -15.26 -11.85
C GLU A 106 0.74 -14.71 -11.96
N THR A 107 0.95 -13.64 -12.74
CA THR A 107 2.25 -13.01 -12.98
C THR A 107 2.32 -11.55 -12.50
N PRO A 108 3.53 -11.01 -12.23
CA PRO A 108 3.73 -9.58 -12.02
C PRO A 108 3.38 -8.71 -13.25
N GLY A 109 3.35 -9.31 -14.45
CA GLY A 109 2.90 -8.65 -15.67
C GLY A 109 1.40 -8.33 -15.62
N ASP A 110 0.60 -9.27 -15.11
CA ASP A 110 -0.86 -9.11 -14.98
C ASP A 110 -1.18 -7.97 -14.00
N LEU A 111 -0.50 -7.93 -12.84
CA LEU A 111 -0.58 -6.82 -11.88
C LEU A 111 -0.29 -5.47 -12.55
N THR A 112 0.77 -5.40 -13.37
CA THR A 112 1.14 -4.17 -14.10
C THR A 112 0.05 -3.77 -15.10
N GLY A 113 -0.53 -4.73 -15.81
CA GLY A 113 -1.68 -4.52 -16.70
C GLY A 113 -2.94 -4.06 -15.97
N HIS A 114 -3.23 -4.60 -14.80
CA HIS A 114 -4.35 -4.22 -13.95
C HIS A 114 -4.19 -2.82 -13.37
N VAL A 115 -3.00 -2.45 -12.86
CA VAL A 115 -2.68 -1.09 -12.42
C VAL A 115 -2.93 -0.08 -13.55
N GLU A 116 -2.46 -0.39 -14.76
CA GLU A 116 -2.66 0.46 -15.93
C GLU A 116 -4.10 0.49 -16.46
N ALA A 117 -4.90 -0.56 -16.21
CA ALA A 117 -6.33 -0.55 -16.50
C ALA A 117 -7.10 0.32 -15.49
N ILE A 118 -6.82 0.16 -14.19
CA ILE A 118 -7.41 0.95 -13.10
C ILE A 118 -7.11 2.45 -13.30
N ARG A 119 -5.87 2.80 -13.65
CA ARG A 119 -5.46 4.18 -13.97
C ARG A 119 -6.20 4.79 -15.17
N LYS A 120 -6.59 3.99 -16.17
CA LYS A 120 -7.34 4.46 -17.36
C LYS A 120 -8.85 4.60 -17.11
N LEU A 121 -9.36 3.85 -16.12
CA LEU A 121 -10.78 3.88 -15.73
C LEU A 121 -11.08 4.90 -14.63
N THR A 122 -10.07 5.30 -13.84
CA THR A 122 -10.18 6.40 -12.89
C THR A 122 -9.98 7.72 -13.63
N PRO A 123 -10.82 8.76 -13.43
CA PRO A 123 -10.46 10.11 -13.84
C PRO A 123 -9.15 10.55 -13.16
N PRO A 124 -8.40 11.52 -13.72
CA PRO A 124 -7.29 12.13 -13.00
C PRO A 124 -7.80 12.69 -11.67
N ASP A 125 -7.06 12.48 -10.57
CA ASP A 125 -7.54 12.73 -9.20
C ASP A 125 -7.68 14.24 -8.91
N ASP A 126 -8.79 14.81 -9.36
CA ASP A 126 -9.19 16.21 -9.25
C ASP A 126 -9.75 16.56 -7.87
N ARG A 127 -9.05 16.09 -6.82
CA ARG A 127 -9.19 16.49 -5.42
C ARG A 127 -8.64 17.90 -5.20
N GLY A 128 -9.26 18.84 -5.89
CA GLY A 128 -8.90 20.26 -5.99
C GLY A 128 -10.01 21.07 -6.67
N ASP A 129 -11.26 20.86 -6.23
CA ASP A 129 -12.49 21.63 -6.53
C ASP A 129 -12.90 21.84 -8.00
N THR A 130 -12.14 21.33 -8.98
CA THR A 130 -12.42 21.56 -10.41
C THR A 130 -12.31 20.29 -11.24
N LEU A 131 -13.43 19.59 -11.44
CA LEU A 131 -13.60 18.60 -12.50
C LEU A 131 -13.26 19.24 -13.87
N PRO A 132 -12.28 18.75 -14.65
CA PRO A 132 -12.03 19.23 -15.98
C PRO A 132 -13.10 18.64 -16.92
N LEU A 133 -14.28 19.29 -16.96
CA LEU A 133 -15.41 18.98 -17.86
C LEU A 133 -15.10 19.34 -19.34
N SER A 134 -13.92 18.94 -19.81
CA SER A 134 -13.36 19.15 -21.16
C SER A 134 -14.04 18.23 -22.19
N GLY A 135 -15.37 18.36 -22.28
CA GLY A 135 -16.26 17.51 -23.06
C GLY A 135 -17.66 18.08 -23.25
N THR A 136 -17.85 19.39 -23.01
CA THR A 136 -19.08 20.15 -23.35
C THR A 136 -20.40 19.51 -22.90
N LEU A 137 -20.44 18.90 -21.71
CA LEU A 137 -21.68 18.47 -21.05
C LEU A 137 -22.43 19.71 -20.53
N ARG A 138 -23.07 20.45 -21.43
CA ARG A 138 -23.84 21.68 -21.15
C ARG A 138 -25.21 21.37 -20.52
N GLY A 139 -25.22 20.56 -19.47
CA GLY A 139 -26.40 20.29 -18.65
C GLY A 139 -26.76 21.50 -17.80
N GLY A 140 -27.94 22.09 -18.00
CA GLY A 140 -28.41 23.28 -17.30
C GLY A 140 -28.81 23.03 -15.85
N LEU A 141 -27.88 22.54 -15.02
CA LEU A 141 -28.04 22.28 -13.59
C LEU A 141 -26.89 22.83 -12.73
N THR A 142 -25.91 23.51 -13.33
CA THR A 142 -24.96 24.36 -12.60
C THR A 142 -25.56 25.76 -12.42
N PRO A 143 -25.90 26.19 -11.19
CA PRO A 143 -26.28 27.57 -10.91
C PRO A 143 -25.01 28.44 -10.89
N GLY A 144 -24.57 28.89 -12.06
CA GLY A 144 -23.54 29.93 -12.18
C GLY A 144 -24.19 31.31 -12.18
N ASP A 145 -23.54 32.30 -11.55
CA ASP A 145 -24.03 33.69 -11.46
C ASP A 145 -23.92 34.48 -12.81
N GLU A 146 -23.73 33.79 -13.93
CA GLU A 146 -23.83 34.41 -15.26
C GLU A 146 -25.30 34.43 -15.72
N PRO A 147 -25.84 35.59 -16.16
CA PRO A 147 -27.15 35.64 -16.78
C PRO A 147 -27.07 35.04 -18.19
N GLY A 148 -27.16 33.71 -18.29
CA GLY A 148 -27.43 33.03 -19.54
C GLY A 148 -28.78 33.47 -20.10
N ASP A 149 -28.87 33.64 -21.43
CA ASP A 149 -30.09 34.14 -22.09
C ASP A 149 -31.36 33.43 -21.58
N ASP A 150 -32.25 34.20 -20.94
CA ASP A 150 -33.53 33.71 -20.44
C ASP A 150 -34.34 33.12 -21.61
N PHE A 151 -34.40 31.80 -21.68
CA PHE A 151 -35.17 31.09 -22.70
C PHE A 151 -36.67 31.27 -22.44
N ASP A 152 -37.27 32.36 -22.93
CA ASP A 152 -38.72 32.59 -22.87
C ASP A 152 -39.44 31.66 -23.87
N PRO A 153 -40.12 30.58 -23.41
CA PRO A 153 -40.88 29.72 -24.30
C PRO A 153 -42.06 30.45 -24.95
N ALA A 154 -42.55 31.54 -24.35
CA ALA A 154 -43.63 32.36 -24.90
C ALA A 154 -43.15 33.32 -25.99
N GLU A 155 -41.85 33.59 -26.12
CA GLU A 155 -41.26 34.32 -27.25
C GLU A 155 -40.96 33.36 -28.41
N VAL A 156 -40.37 32.19 -28.12
CA VAL A 156 -40.14 31.12 -29.11
C VAL A 156 -41.47 30.66 -29.72
N ALA A 157 -42.50 30.43 -28.91
CA ALA A 157 -43.86 30.11 -29.38
C ALA A 157 -44.56 31.30 -30.06
N ARG A 158 -44.01 32.52 -30.03
CA ARG A 158 -44.46 33.67 -30.82
C ARG A 158 -43.80 33.66 -32.20
N LYS A 159 -42.47 33.53 -32.25
CA LYS A 159 -41.65 33.43 -33.47
C LYS A 159 -42.12 32.27 -34.36
N MET A 160 -42.38 31.09 -33.78
CA MET A 160 -43.00 29.94 -34.47
C MET A 160 -44.34 30.29 -35.13
N ARG A 161 -45.23 31.01 -34.44
CA ARG A 161 -46.54 31.43 -34.98
C ARG A 161 -46.46 32.59 -35.97
N GLN A 162 -45.32 33.26 -36.06
CA GLN A 162 -45.05 34.37 -36.99
C GLN A 162 -44.20 33.94 -38.21
N GLY A 163 -43.71 32.69 -38.26
CA GLY A 163 -42.82 32.22 -39.32
C GLY A 163 -41.43 32.86 -39.29
N LEU A 164 -40.97 33.25 -38.09
CA LEU A 164 -39.69 33.95 -37.85
C LEU A 164 -38.71 33.06 -37.07
N LEU A 165 -38.64 31.77 -37.44
CA LEU A 165 -37.80 30.73 -36.88
C LEU A 165 -37.40 29.72 -37.96
#